data_AF-C6GM59-F1
#
_entry.id   AF-C6GM59-F1
#
_cell.length_a   1.000
_cell.length_b   1.000
_cell.length_c   1.000
_cell.angle_alpha   90.00
_cell.angle_beta   90.00
_cell.angle_gamma   90.00
#
_symmetry.space_group_name_H-M   'P 1'
#
loop_
_entity.id
_entity.type
_entity.pdbx_description
1 polymer ?
#
loop_
_entity_poly.entity_id
_entity_poly.type
_entity_poly.pdbx_seq_one_letter_code
_entity_poly.pdbx_strand_id
1 'polypeptide(L)'
;SDQTDLSPQATATLDKQAQWLQTYNRYSFTIEGHADERGTREYNIALGARRAQSVRAYLASRGIDPSRMRTISYGKERPVAVCNDIS
;
A
#
# COMPACT_ATOMS: atom_id res chain seq x y z
N SER A 1 14.96 1.46 10.99
CA SER A 1 13.95 2.50 11.27
C SER A 1 12.73 2.22 10.42
N ASP A 2 11.57 2.05 11.05
CA ASP A 2 10.30 1.74 10.39
C ASP A 2 9.82 2.92 9.54
N GLN A 3 10.43 3.14 8.37
CA GLN A 3 10.03 4.20 7.45
C GLN A 3 8.62 3.90 6.93
N THR A 4 7.66 4.65 7.45
CA THR A 4 6.29 4.79 6.93
C THR A 4 6.19 5.89 5.88
N ASP A 5 7.28 6.61 5.65
CA ASP A 5 7.35 7.74 4.73
C ASP A 5 7.57 7.26 3.29
N LEU A 6 6.84 7.87 2.36
CA LEU A 6 6.96 7.58 0.93
C LEU A 6 8.30 8.11 0.43
N SER A 7 9.13 7.23 -0.12
CA SER A 7 10.37 7.64 -0.76
C SER A 7 10.08 8.51 -2.00
N PRO A 8 11.03 9.36 -2.45
CA PRO A 8 10.83 10.17 -3.66
C PRO A 8 10.47 9.32 -4.90
N GLN A 9 11.01 8.11 -5.00
CA GLN A 9 10.68 7.17 -6.07
C GLN A 9 9.24 6.62 -5.95
N ALA A 10 8.79 6.33 -4.73
CA ALA A 10 7.40 5.93 -4.48
C ALA A 10 6.44 7.06 -4.83
N THR A 11 6.74 8.29 -4.41
CA THR A 11 5.99 9.50 -4.75
C THR A 11 5.86 9.69 -6.26
N ALA A 12 6.97 9.61 -7.01
CA ALA A 12 6.95 9.73 -8.47
C ALA A 12 6.11 8.63 -9.17
N THR A 13 6.06 7.43 -8.59
CA THR A 13 5.22 6.35 -9.10
C THR A 13 3.75 6.61 -8.82
N LEU A 14 3.42 7.03 -7.59
CA LEU A 14 2.07 7.38 -7.17
C LEU A 14 1.52 8.57 -7.94
N ASP A 15 2.36 9.53 -8.34
CA ASP A 15 1.97 10.66 -9.20
C ASP A 15 1.46 10.19 -10.57
N LYS A 16 2.18 9.27 -11.21
CA LYS A 16 1.74 8.68 -12.49
C LYS A 16 0.43 7.93 -12.35
N GLN A 17 0.27 7.19 -11.25
CA GLN A 17 -0.98 6.47 -10.95
C GLN A 17 -2.13 7.43 -10.67
N ALA A 18 -1.89 8.50 -9.91
CA ALA A 18 -2.90 9.52 -9.62
C ALA A 18 -3.38 10.19 -10.92
N GLN A 19 -2.48 10.52 -11.84
CA GLN A 19 -2.86 11.11 -13.13
C GLN A 19 -3.77 10.17 -13.94
N TRP A 20 -3.45 8.88 -13.99
CA TRP A 20 -4.31 7.88 -14.65
C TRP A 20 -5.68 7.75 -13.95
N LEU A 21 -5.69 7.67 -12.62
CA LEU A 21 -6.92 7.52 -11.82
C LEU A 21 -7.84 8.74 -11.85
N GLN A 22 -7.29 9.93 -12.12
CA GLN A 22 -8.05 11.14 -12.41
C GLN A 22 -8.70 11.09 -13.79
N THR A 23 -7.98 10.61 -14.81
CA THR A 23 -8.55 10.41 -16.16
C THR A 23 -9.68 9.39 -16.15
N TYR A 24 -9.55 8.31 -15.38
CA TYR A 24 -10.52 7.23 -15.30
C TYR A 24 -11.25 7.21 -13.96
N ASN A 25 -12.10 8.20 -13.73
CA ASN A 25 -12.77 8.42 -12.44
C ASN A 25 -13.80 7.36 -12.00
N ARG A 26 -14.19 6.45 -12.90
CA ARG A 26 -15.18 5.40 -12.65
C ARG A 26 -14.65 4.18 -11.89
N TYR A 27 -13.33 4.02 -11.77
CA TYR A 27 -12.74 2.83 -11.15
C TYR A 27 -12.50 3.04 -9.66
N SER A 28 -12.92 2.08 -8.85
CA SER A 28 -12.47 1.88 -7.48
C SER A 28 -11.26 0.95 -7.43
N PHE A 29 -10.38 1.12 -6.46
CA PHE A 29 -9.19 0.30 -6.31
C PHE A 29 -8.85 0.04 -4.84
N THR A 30 -8.06 -1.01 -4.63
CA THR A 30 -7.58 -1.44 -3.32
C THR A 30 -6.09 -1.15 -3.19
N ILE A 31 -5.71 -0.59 -2.05
CA ILE A 31 -4.32 -0.35 -1.65
C ILE A 31 -3.95 -1.43 -0.64
N GLU A 32 -3.03 -2.29 -1.03
CA GLU A 32 -2.58 -3.43 -0.22
C GLU A 32 -1.25 -3.09 0.48
N GLY A 33 -1.26 -3.12 1.81
CA GLY A 33 -0.09 -2.83 2.64
C GLY A 33 0.62 -4.09 3.08
N HIS A 34 1.86 -4.29 2.61
CA HIS A 34 2.73 -5.40 2.97
C HIS A 34 3.85 -4.95 3.93
N ALA A 35 4.16 -5.80 4.91
CA ALA A 35 5.27 -5.64 5.83
C ALA A 35 6.20 -6.86 5.77
N ASP A 36 7.49 -6.65 6.02
CA ASP A 36 8.54 -7.69 6.08
C ASP A 36 8.20 -8.75 7.14
N GLU A 37 8.67 -9.98 6.92
CA GLU A 37 8.57 -11.18 7.76
C GLU A 37 9.15 -11.01 9.17
N ARG A 38 9.98 -9.99 9.41
CA ARG A 38 10.62 -9.69 10.70
C ARG A 38 9.67 -8.94 11.66
N GLY A 39 9.03 -9.66 12.58
CA GLY A 39 8.22 -9.08 13.66
C GLY A 39 7.04 -9.96 14.09
N THR A 40 6.30 -9.54 15.13
CA THR A 40 5.05 -10.23 15.52
C THR A 40 3.97 -10.02 14.45
N ARG A 41 2.98 -10.92 14.38
CA ARG A 41 1.91 -10.88 13.38
C ARG A 41 1.17 -9.54 13.42
N GLU A 42 0.82 -9.13 14.64
CA GLU A 42 0.05 -7.94 14.95
C GLU A 42 0.84 -6.69 14.58
N TYR A 43 2.16 -6.70 14.79
CA TYR A 43 3.05 -5.62 14.39
C TYR A 43 3.08 -5.43 12.87
N ASN A 44 3.20 -6.53 12.10
CA ASN A 44 3.26 -6.47 10.64
C ASN A 44 1.93 -6.11 9.99
N ILE A 45 0.80 -6.53 10.56
CA ILE A 45 -0.53 -6.06 10.14
C ILE A 45 -0.65 -4.55 10.41
N ALA A 46 -0.26 -4.09 11.61
CA ALA A 46 -0.32 -2.67 11.95
C ALA A 46 0.63 -1.80 11.09
N LEU A 47 1.79 -2.33 10.72
CA LEU A 47 2.76 -1.63 9.86
C LEU A 47 2.27 -1.56 8.42
N GLY A 48 1.76 -2.68 7.87
CA GLY A 48 1.17 -2.70 6.54
C GLY A 48 -0.05 -1.78 6.45
N ALA A 49 -0.92 -1.77 7.47
CA ALA A 49 -2.07 -0.85 7.53
C ALA A 49 -1.63 0.62 7.53
N ARG A 50 -0.60 0.97 8.31
CA ARG A 50 -0.03 2.32 8.33
C ARG A 50 0.53 2.74 6.98
N ARG A 51 1.26 1.86 6.29
CA ARG A 51 1.78 2.14 4.94
C ARG A 51 0.67 2.33 3.91
N ALA A 52 -0.35 1.47 3.92
CA ALA A 52 -1.51 1.61 3.05
C ALA A 52 -2.27 2.92 3.32
N GLN A 53 -2.37 3.32 4.59
CA GLN A 53 -2.96 4.60 4.99
C GLN A 53 -2.16 5.79 4.42
N SER A 54 -0.82 5.78 4.50
CA SER A 54 0.03 6.83 3.94
C SER A 54 -0.17 6.98 2.42
N VAL A 55 -0.24 5.87 1.69
CA VAL A 55 -0.52 5.89 0.24
C VAL A 55 -1.91 6.45 -0.06
N ARG A 56 -2.93 6.02 0.70
CA ARG A 56 -4.31 6.54 0.55
C ARG A 56 -4.37 8.04 0.79
N ALA A 57 -3.72 8.54 1.84
CA ALA A 57 -3.67 9.96 2.16
C ALA A 57 -2.97 10.75 1.06
N TYR A 58 -1.87 10.22 0.54
CA TYR A 58 -1.15 10.83 -0.57
C TYR A 58 -2.02 10.93 -1.82
N LEU A 59 -2.65 9.83 -2.28
CA LEU A 59 -3.53 9.85 -3.45
C LEU A 59 -4.75 10.76 -3.26
N ALA A 60 -5.31 10.83 -2.05
CA ALA A 60 -6.37 11.78 -1.71
C ALA A 60 -5.91 13.24 -1.85
N SER A 61 -4.69 13.55 -1.43
CA SER A 61 -4.09 14.89 -1.62
C SER A 61 -3.87 15.25 -3.10
N ARG A 62 -3.78 14.23 -3.97
CA ARG A 62 -3.75 14.39 -5.42
C ARG A 62 -5.15 14.42 -6.03
N GLY A 63 -6.22 14.56 -5.25
CA GLY A 63 -7.58 14.74 -5.76
C GLY A 63 -8.31 13.44 -6.14
N ILE A 64 -7.80 12.27 -5.74
CA ILE A 64 -8.55 11.01 -5.86
C ILE A 64 -9.58 10.94 -4.74
N ASP A 65 -10.85 10.73 -5.08
CA ASP A 65 -11.92 10.58 -4.10
C ASP A 65 -11.64 9.42 -3.12
N PRO A 66 -11.57 9.67 -1.81
CA PRO A 66 -11.40 8.63 -0.79
C PRO A 66 -12.44 7.52 -0.81
N SER A 67 -13.63 7.74 -1.36
CA SER A 67 -14.67 6.73 -1.52
C SER A 67 -14.28 5.62 -2.51
N ARG A 68 -13.37 5.94 -3.45
CA ARG A 68 -12.85 5.02 -4.47
C ARG A 68 -11.70 4.15 -3.97
N MET A 69 -11.20 4.42 -2.77
CA MET A 69 -9.99 3.82 -2.22
C MET A 69 -10.32 2.93 -1.04
N ARG A 70 -10.07 1.62 -1.17
CA ARG A 70 -10.09 0.68 -0.05
C ARG A 70 -8.66 0.37 0.39
N THR A 71 -8.40 0.26 1.68
CA THR A 71 -7.10 -0.16 2.21
C THR A 71 -7.23 -1.52 2.87
N ILE A 72 -6.37 -2.46 2.49
CA ILE A 72 -6.27 -3.77 3.11
C ILE A 72 -4.82 -3.96 3.56
N SER A 73 -4.61 -4.52 4.75
CA SER A 73 -3.29 -4.99 5.13
C SER A 73 -3.36 -6.47 5.42
N TYR A 74 -2.57 -7.24 4.66
CA TYR A 74 -2.51 -8.69 4.83
C TYR A 74 -1.47 -9.11 5.86
N GLY A 75 -0.67 -8.18 6.41
CA GLY A 75 0.48 -8.54 7.24
C GLY A 75 1.32 -9.64 6.54
N LYS A 76 1.44 -10.79 7.20
CA LYS A 76 2.13 -12.00 6.70
C LYS A 76 1.20 -13.10 6.14
N GLU A 77 -0.10 -12.84 6.01
CA GLU A 77 -1.11 -13.86 5.66
C GLU A 77 -1.26 -14.12 4.15
N ARG A 78 -0.60 -13.31 3.33
CA ARG A 78 -0.37 -13.61 1.90
C ARG A 78 1.11 -13.36 1.57
N PRO A 79 1.99 -14.34 1.80
CA PRO A 79 3.36 -14.27 1.30
C PRO A 79 3.31 -14.19 -0.24
N VAL A 80 3.87 -13.12 -0.81
CA VAL A 80 3.99 -12.96 -2.27
C VAL A 80 5.00 -13.97 -2.85
N ALA A 81 5.85 -14.55 -1.99
CA ALA A 81 6.71 -15.67 -2.31
C ALA A 81 6.51 -16.77 -1.26
N VAL A 82 5.98 -17.92 -1.67
CA VAL A 82 6.27 -19.17 -0.97
C VAL A 82 7.72 -19.46 -1.36
N CYS A 83 8.68 -19.13 -0.51
CA CYS A 83 9.98 -19.79 -0.62
C CYS A 83 9.74 -21.26 -0.32
N ASN A 84 9.41 -22.03 -1.36
CA ASN A 84 9.59 -23.46 -1.33
C ASN A 84 11.10 -23.68 -1.32
N ASP A 85 11.62 -23.80 -0.10
CA ASP A 85 12.81 -24.57 0.18
C ASP A 85 12.49 -26.02 -0.20
N ILE A 86 12.59 -26.34 -1.50
CA ILE A 86 12.67 -27.72 -1.95
C ILE A 86 14.11 -28.16 -1.70
N SER A 87 14.24 -28.87 -0.58
CA SER A 87 15.38 -29.73 -0.26
C SER A 87 15.79 -30.62 -1.43
#